data_AF-A0A4Q3YMJ0-F1
#
_entry.id   AF-A0A4Q3YMJ0-F1
#
_cell.length_a   1.000
_cell.length_b   1.000
_cell.length_c   1.000
_cell.angle_alpha   90.00
_cell.angle_beta   90.00
_cell.angle_gamma   90.00
#
_symmetry.space_group_name_H-M   'P 1'
#
loop_
_entity.id
_entity.type
_entity.pdbx_description
1 polymer ?
#
loop_
_entity_poly.entity_id
_entity_poly.type
_entity_poly.pdbx_seq_one_letter_code
_entity_poly.pdbx_strand_id
1 'polypeptide(L)'
;MQNPIQLEISRRNLLVSSAATVAVTGVAGKAAAQPAGRAMNLTTKLSFTVNGEIRELDVDNRTTLLDALREHLHLTGTKKGCDHGQCGACT
;
A
#
# COMPACT_ATOMS: atom_id res chain seq x y z
N MET A 1 -50.44 -27.82 -20.17
CA MET A 1 -49.19 -28.45 -20.65
C MET A 1 -48.04 -27.48 -20.40
N GLN A 2 -47.38 -27.58 -19.25
CA GLN A 2 -45.98 -27.19 -19.07
C GLN A 2 -45.55 -27.83 -17.75
N ASN A 3 -44.80 -28.92 -17.85
CA ASN A 3 -44.23 -29.61 -16.70
C ASN A 3 -42.80 -29.06 -16.53
N PRO A 4 -42.51 -28.15 -15.59
CA PRO A 4 -41.12 -27.82 -15.30
C PRO A 4 -40.51 -29.01 -14.59
N ILE A 5 -39.42 -29.53 -15.14
CA ILE A 5 -38.66 -30.61 -14.54
C ILE A 5 -38.15 -30.12 -13.18
N GLN A 6 -38.78 -30.59 -12.10
CA GLN A 6 -38.27 -30.44 -10.74
C GLN A 6 -37.01 -31.30 -10.61
N LEU A 7 -35.84 -30.72 -10.91
CA LEU A 7 -34.57 -31.32 -10.55
C LEU A 7 -34.39 -31.20 -9.03
N GLU A 8 -34.87 -32.19 -8.30
CA GLU A 8 -34.58 -32.44 -6.88
C GLU A 8 -33.09 -32.83 -6.73
N ILE A 9 -32.20 -31.84 -6.81
CA ILE A 9 -30.77 -32.03 -6.56
C ILE A 9 -30.56 -31.96 -5.04
N SER A 10 -30.58 -33.12 -4.39
CA SER A 10 -30.23 -33.25 -2.98
C SER A 10 -28.72 -32.99 -2.76
N ARG A 11 -28.37 -32.40 -1.61
CA ARG A 11 -26.97 -32.18 -1.15
C ARG A 11 -26.10 -33.44 -1.27
N ARG A 12 -26.72 -34.62 -1.12
CA ARG A 12 -26.07 -35.93 -1.26
C ARG A 12 -25.69 -36.26 -2.70
N ASN A 13 -26.55 -35.93 -3.66
CA ASN A 13 -26.28 -36.15 -5.09
C ASN A 13 -25.21 -35.18 -5.61
N LEU A 14 -25.14 -33.97 -5.06
CA LEU A 14 -24.10 -32.98 -5.40
C LEU A 14 -22.70 -33.47 -4.99
N LEU A 15 -22.59 -34.17 -3.86
CA LEU A 15 -21.32 -34.73 -3.37
C LEU A 15 -20.85 -35.95 -4.17
N VAL A 16 -21.77 -36.71 -4.78
CA VAL A 16 -21.43 -37.92 -5.56
C VAL A 16 -21.04 -37.58 -7.00
N SER A 17 -21.62 -36.52 -7.58
CA SER A 17 -21.42 -36.17 -9.00
C SER A 17 -20.19 -35.30 -9.29
N SER A 18 -19.44 -34.85 -8.28
CA SER A 18 -18.21 -34.06 -8.44
C SER A 18 -16.96 -34.85 -8.85
N ALA A 19 -17.06 -36.15 -9.14
CA ALA A 19 -15.94 -37.01 -9.50
C ALA A 19 -15.76 -37.15 -11.03
N ALA A 20 -15.52 -36.04 -11.74
CA ALA A 20 -15.02 -36.06 -13.11
C ALA A 20 -13.66 -35.34 -13.14
N THR A 21 -12.60 -36.04 -12.76
CA THR A 21 -11.24 -35.50 -12.69
C THR A 21 -10.57 -35.66 -14.05
N VAL A 22 -10.47 -34.57 -14.83
CA VAL A 22 -9.55 -34.51 -15.97
C VAL A 22 -8.15 -34.32 -15.41
N ALA A 23 -7.31 -35.35 -15.53
CA ALA A 23 -5.91 -35.30 -15.13
C ALA A 23 -5.12 -34.42 -16.12
N VAL A 24 -4.96 -33.14 -15.82
CA VAL A 24 -3.99 -32.27 -16.48
C VAL A 24 -2.66 -32.42 -15.74
N THR A 25 -1.92 -33.49 -16.04
CA THR A 25 -0.54 -33.65 -15.58
C THR A 25 0.39 -32.87 -16.48
N GLY A 26 0.84 -31.70 -16.01
CA GLY A 26 2.13 -31.16 -16.43
C GLY A 26 2.11 -29.73 -16.96
N VAL A 27 2.17 -28.77 -16.04
CA VAL A 27 3.03 -27.57 -16.16
C VAL A 27 3.38 -27.07 -14.75
N ALA A 28 4.23 -27.81 -14.03
CA ALA A 28 4.94 -27.23 -12.90
C ALA A 28 5.98 -26.26 -13.46
N GLY A 29 5.54 -25.07 -13.88
CA GLY A 29 6.44 -23.97 -14.20
C GLY A 29 7.27 -23.67 -12.97
N LYS A 30 8.59 -23.60 -13.13
CA LYS A 30 9.47 -23.11 -12.05
C LYS A 30 8.99 -21.72 -11.67
N ALA A 31 8.45 -21.56 -10.45
CA ALA A 31 8.19 -20.25 -9.89
C ALA A 31 9.56 -19.60 -9.61
N ALA A 32 9.97 -18.68 -10.49
CA ALA A 32 11.08 -17.81 -10.19
C ALA A 32 10.60 -16.82 -9.12
N ALA A 33 11.24 -16.82 -7.95
CA ALA A 33 11.01 -15.78 -6.96
C ALA A 33 11.36 -14.43 -7.60
N GLN A 34 10.48 -13.43 -7.44
CA GLN A 34 10.85 -12.06 -7.81
C GLN A 34 12.08 -11.64 -7.00
N PRO A 35 13.09 -11.02 -7.64
CA PRO A 35 14.22 -10.49 -6.91
C PRO A 35 13.71 -9.54 -5.83
N ALA A 36 14.34 -9.56 -4.66
CA ALA A 36 14.07 -8.55 -3.63
C ALA A 36 14.11 -7.17 -4.30
N GLY A 37 13.03 -6.41 -4.14
CA GLY A 37 12.85 -5.13 -4.83
C GLY A 37 14.10 -4.25 -4.68
N ARG A 38 14.48 -3.55 -5.76
CA ARG A 38 15.59 -2.59 -5.78
C ARG A 38 15.48 -1.69 -4.54
N ALA A 39 16.56 -1.56 -3.77
CA ALA A 39 16.62 -0.61 -2.67
C ALA A 39 16.28 0.78 -3.21
N MET A 40 15.11 1.30 -2.87
CA MET A 40 14.69 2.64 -3.28
C MET A 40 15.49 3.66 -2.47
N ASN A 41 16.10 4.61 -3.16
CA ASN A 41 16.63 5.79 -2.50
C ASN A 41 15.41 6.62 -2.05
N LEU A 42 15.23 6.73 -0.74
CA LEU A 42 14.10 7.42 -0.12
C LEU A 42 14.42 8.90 0.14
N THR A 43 15.59 9.39 -0.25
CA THR A 43 16.01 10.77 -0.02
C THR A 43 15.96 11.58 -1.32
N THR A 44 15.43 12.80 -1.23
CA THR A 44 15.25 13.72 -2.36
C THR A 44 15.82 15.10 -2.03
N LYS A 45 16.61 15.65 -2.96
CA LYS A 45 17.02 17.06 -2.94
C LYS A 45 15.90 17.98 -3.40
N LEU A 46 15.61 19.01 -2.62
CA LEU A 46 14.56 19.99 -2.88
C LEU A 46 14.97 21.39 -2.42
N SER A 47 14.31 22.41 -2.97
CA SER A 47 14.53 23.82 -2.64
C SER A 47 13.19 24.54 -2.46
N PHE A 48 13.07 25.34 -1.40
CA PHE A 48 11.86 26.11 -1.08
C PHE A 48 12.18 27.33 -0.22
N THR A 49 11.30 28.33 -0.24
CA THR A 49 11.48 29.56 0.53
C THR A 49 10.84 29.46 1.91
N VAL A 50 11.59 29.77 2.96
CA VAL A 50 11.11 29.86 4.34
C VAL A 50 11.44 31.25 4.87
N ASN A 51 10.43 31.99 5.32
CA ASN A 51 10.59 33.36 5.87
C ASN A 51 11.36 34.31 4.95
N GLY A 52 11.19 34.17 3.63
CA GLY A 52 11.87 34.99 2.61
C GLY A 52 13.25 34.49 2.18
N GLU A 53 13.78 33.42 2.79
CA GLU A 53 15.09 32.86 2.47
C GLU A 53 14.94 31.51 1.74
N ILE A 54 15.69 31.31 0.66
CA ILE A 54 15.72 30.03 -0.06
C ILE A 54 16.50 29.00 0.77
N ARG A 55 15.89 27.83 0.99
CA ARG A 55 16.45 26.68 1.71
C ARG A 55 16.55 25.49 0.78
N GLU A 56 17.76 24.95 0.64
CA GLU A 56 18.00 23.70 -0.08
C GLU A 56 18.25 22.57 0.92
N LEU A 57 17.54 21.45 0.77
CA LEU A 57 17.61 20.30 1.67
C LEU A 57 17.64 18.98 0.89
N ASP A 58 18.32 17.98 1.45
CA ASP A 58 18.27 16.58 1.01
C ASP A 58 17.57 15.78 2.12
N VAL A 59 16.32 15.36 1.91
CA VAL A 59 15.45 14.82 2.98
C VAL A 59 14.78 13.51 2.59
N ASP A 60 14.49 12.68 3.58
CA ASP A 60 13.66 11.50 3.39
C ASP A 60 12.25 11.89 2.91
N ASN A 61 11.69 11.14 1.97
CA ASN A 61 10.38 11.38 1.36
C ASN A 61 9.21 11.28 2.37
N ARG A 62 9.45 10.76 3.57
CA ARG A 62 8.48 10.68 4.66
C ARG A 62 8.57 11.86 5.62
N THR A 63 9.57 12.72 5.50
CA THR A 63 9.74 13.90 6.34
C THR A 63 8.59 14.88 6.09
N THR A 64 7.85 15.21 7.15
CA THR A 64 6.79 16.23 7.08
C THR A 64 7.39 17.63 6.99
N LEU A 65 6.67 18.62 6.46
CA LEU A 65 7.15 20.01 6.46
C LEU A 65 7.42 20.52 7.89
N LEU A 66 6.60 20.10 8.86
CA LEU A 66 6.81 20.39 10.27
C LEU A 66 8.18 19.90 10.76
N ASP A 67 8.53 18.65 10.45
CA ASP A 67 9.81 18.06 10.86
C ASP A 67 10.99 18.66 10.08
N ALA A 68 10.82 18.97 8.79
CA ALA A 68 11.81 19.71 8.01
C ALA A 68 12.14 21.06 8.65
N LEU A 69 11.13 21.83 9.06
CA LEU A 69 11.32 23.12 9.71
C LEU A 69 12.02 22.97 11.07
N ARG A 70 11.56 22.04 11.90
CA ARG A 70 12.02 21.92 13.29
C ARG A 70 13.36 21.23 13.44
N GLU A 71 13.56 20.12 12.73
CA GLU A 71 14.69 19.23 12.96
C GLU A 71 15.81 19.47 11.95
N HIS A 72 15.48 19.81 10.69
CA HIS A 72 16.50 20.10 9.66
C HIS A 72 16.88 21.59 9.62
N LEU A 73 15.92 22.51 9.76
CA LEU A 73 16.15 23.95 9.71
C LEU A 73 16.22 24.61 11.10
N HIS A 74 16.01 23.86 12.18
CA HIS A 74 16.05 24.32 13.57
C HIS A 74 15.09 25.49 13.89
N LEU A 75 14.03 25.66 13.09
CA LEU A 75 12.96 26.64 13.28
C LEU A 75 11.87 26.03 14.17
N THR A 76 12.06 26.12 15.48
CA THR A 76 11.21 25.42 16.48
C THR A 76 9.92 26.17 16.87
N GLY A 77 9.58 27.25 16.17
CA GLY A 77 8.38 28.06 16.40
C GLY A 77 7.09 27.26 16.24
N THR A 78 6.92 26.60 15.10
CA THR A 78 5.81 25.68 14.82
C THR A 78 5.92 24.42 15.69
N LYS A 79 4.79 23.92 16.23
CA LYS A 79 4.78 22.87 17.27
C LYS A 79 4.20 21.55 16.77
N LYS A 80 4.78 20.43 17.24
CA LYS A 80 4.20 19.09 17.07
C LYS A 80 3.26 18.79 18.24
N GLY A 81 1.95 18.89 18.00
CA GLY A 81 0.92 18.58 18.98
C GLY A 81 0.40 17.14 18.86
N CYS A 82 -0.40 16.88 17.83
CA CYS A 82 -1.07 15.58 17.62
C CYS A 82 -0.47 14.70 16.51
N ASP A 83 0.40 15.25 15.66
CA ASP A 83 1.01 14.60 14.47
C ASP A 83 0.04 13.99 13.43
N HIS A 84 -1.28 14.14 13.64
CA HIS A 84 -2.33 13.59 12.79
C HIS A 84 -3.39 14.63 12.37
N GLY A 85 -3.06 15.93 12.42
CA GLY A 85 -3.93 17.01 11.91
C GLY A 85 -5.16 17.37 12.75
N GLN A 86 -5.21 16.98 14.03
CA GLN A 86 -6.37 17.17 14.92
C GLN A 86 -6.36 18.47 15.75
N CYS A 87 -5.18 19.03 16.07
CA CYS A 87 -5.07 20.12 17.05
C CYS A 87 -4.68 21.50 16.49
N GLY A 88 -4.25 21.58 15.23
CA GLY A 88 -3.81 22.84 14.60
C GLY A 88 -2.50 23.45 15.15
N ALA A 89 -1.83 22.83 16.12
CA ALA A 89 -0.60 23.34 16.73
C ALA A 89 0.58 23.51 15.75
N CYS A 90 0.50 22.85 14.60
CA CYS A 90 1.50 22.90 13.53
C CYS A 90 1.15 23.85 12.37
N THR A 91 0.20 24.77 12.59
CA THR A 91 -0.15 25.84 11.63
C THR A 91 0.86 26.98 11.73
#